data_AF-A0A2M7X218-F1
#
_entry.id   AF-A0A2M7X218-F1
#
_cell.length_a   1.000
_cell.length_b   1.000
_cell.length_c   1.000
_cell.angle_alpha   90.00
_cell.angle_beta   90.00
_cell.angle_gamma   90.00
#
_symmetry.space_group_name_H-M   'P 1'
#
loop_
_entity.id
_entity.type
_entity.pdbx_description
1 polymer ?
#
loop_
_entity_poly.entity_id
_entity_poly.type
_entity_poly.pdbx_seq_one_letter_code
_entity_poly.pdbx_strand_id
1 'polypeptide(L)'
;MSAQVPSPVTEAEASAPVANPVEAAALAEARSLVRDLFTPRAALYWPDLLLSCAIGWSAFVLAIMLPLWSIGQLAAFVISVFALYRAVIFIHELAHLGPRVWPGFRLVWNLICGGPLMVQSYTYSGVHNLHHYQHLYGTQADGEYLPFARMSPWAIGLHWVGALAVPGFVLLRSLLLVPLSWLFPPLAHWLWEHASSLTIDFAFRRQRTRHDDPSWRWQDLCGVFYAFTAITLMGQGILPWRVLATWYLLLFGILLVNGLRTLAAHRYRYPGERKLSVMEQFHDSVDVPGIALISPLWAPVGLRFHATHHLFPGMPYHHLGTAYRRLATGLSDPSWFLRSSEAGLLPALARLLRESRQHSRAE
;
A
#
# COMPACT_ATOMS: atom_id res chain seq x y z
N MET A 1 -39.04 29.07 16.05
CA MET A 1 -37.96 29.79 15.36
C MET A 1 -36.97 28.74 14.88
N SER A 2 -37.02 28.45 13.58
CA SER A 2 -36.19 27.44 12.91
C SER A 2 -34.82 28.06 12.65
N ALA A 3 -33.76 27.53 13.28
CA ALA A 3 -32.40 27.95 13.03
C ALA A 3 -31.90 27.26 11.75
N GLN A 4 -31.87 28.02 10.67
CA GLN A 4 -31.33 27.66 9.37
C GLN A 4 -29.83 27.41 9.51
N VAL A 5 -29.42 26.15 9.27
CA VAL A 5 -28.02 25.77 9.07
C VAL A 5 -27.53 26.46 7.79
N PRO A 6 -26.35 27.11 7.77
CA PRO A 6 -25.87 27.78 6.57
C PRO A 6 -25.54 26.75 5.49
N SER A 7 -26.10 26.96 4.29
CA SER A 7 -25.78 26.22 3.08
C SER A 7 -24.28 26.24 2.80
N PRO A 8 -23.68 25.13 2.32
CA PRO A 8 -22.28 25.12 1.98
C PRO A 8 -22.05 26.04 0.78
N VAL A 9 -21.10 26.94 0.99
CA VAL A 9 -20.33 27.72 0.04
C VAL A 9 -20.37 27.11 -1.35
N THR A 10 -20.86 27.91 -2.31
CA THR A 10 -20.67 27.80 -3.75
C THR A 10 -19.37 27.09 -4.10
N GLU A 11 -19.48 25.86 -4.60
CA GLU A 11 -18.44 25.19 -5.38
C GLU A 11 -18.11 26.12 -6.56
N ALA A 12 -17.05 26.89 -6.43
CA ALA A 12 -16.30 27.29 -7.61
C ALA A 12 -15.78 25.98 -8.21
N GLU A 13 -16.49 25.47 -9.21
CA GLU A 13 -16.03 24.42 -10.10
C GLU A 13 -14.70 24.87 -10.71
N ALA A 14 -13.60 24.59 -10.02
CA ALA A 14 -12.33 24.37 -10.69
C ALA A 14 -12.56 23.12 -11.56
N SER A 15 -13.05 23.38 -12.78
CA SER A 15 -13.20 22.40 -13.83
C SER A 15 -11.93 21.56 -13.87
N ALA A 16 -12.06 20.23 -13.90
CA ALA A 16 -10.91 19.37 -14.12
C ALA A 16 -10.12 19.93 -15.32
N PRO A 17 -8.77 20.01 -15.24
CA PRO A 17 -8.00 20.54 -16.36
C PRO A 17 -8.40 19.77 -17.61
N VAL A 18 -8.93 20.48 -18.63
CA VAL A 18 -9.33 19.88 -19.89
C VAL A 18 -8.09 19.18 -20.43
N ALA A 19 -8.17 17.86 -20.59
CA ALA A 19 -7.04 17.08 -21.09
C ALA A 19 -6.59 17.66 -22.43
N ASN A 20 -5.32 18.05 -22.50
CA ASN A 20 -4.73 18.55 -23.74
C ASN A 20 -4.97 17.50 -24.85
N PRO A 21 -5.46 17.88 -26.06
CA PRO A 21 -5.71 16.92 -27.14
C PRO A 21 -4.52 15.99 -27.45
N VAL A 22 -3.29 16.50 -27.29
CA VAL A 22 -2.06 15.70 -27.44
C VAL A 22 -1.96 14.62 -26.35
N GLU A 23 -2.22 14.96 -25.09
CA GLU A 23 -2.24 14.00 -23.98
C GLU A 23 -3.35 12.97 -24.17
N ALA A 24 -4.54 13.40 -24.59
CA ALA A 24 -5.66 12.51 -24.85
C ALA A 24 -5.33 11.48 -25.94
N ALA A 25 -4.67 11.90 -27.03
CA ALA A 25 -4.21 11.00 -28.09
C ALA A 25 -3.16 10.01 -27.59
N ALA A 26 -2.16 10.46 -26.83
CA ALA A 26 -1.12 9.60 -26.26
C ALA A 26 -1.71 8.54 -25.30
N LEU A 27 -2.66 8.94 -24.44
CA LEU A 27 -3.36 8.03 -23.53
C LEU A 27 -4.24 7.02 -24.28
N ALA A 28 -4.90 7.43 -25.37
CA ALA A 28 -5.70 6.54 -26.20
C ALA A 28 -4.84 5.50 -26.92
N GLU A 29 -3.70 5.92 -27.47
CA GLU A 29 -2.71 5.02 -28.08
C GLU A 29 -2.22 4.00 -27.05
N ALA A 30 -1.79 4.45 -25.87
CA ALA A 30 -1.33 3.58 -24.79
C ALA A 30 -2.37 2.53 -24.39
N ARG A 31 -3.65 2.92 -24.25
CA ARG A 31 -4.76 1.99 -23.97
C ARG A 31 -4.93 0.93 -25.05
N SER A 32 -4.75 1.29 -26.32
CA SER A 32 -4.92 0.37 -27.44
C SER A 32 -3.92 -0.80 -27.40
N LEU A 33 -2.70 -0.56 -26.90
CA LEU A 33 -1.61 -1.54 -26.82
C LEU A 33 -1.79 -2.59 -25.70
N VAL A 34 -2.62 -2.29 -24.69
CA VAL A 34 -2.74 -3.10 -23.46
C VAL A 34 -4.16 -3.58 -23.15
N ARG A 35 -5.13 -3.31 -24.04
CA ARG A 35 -6.56 -3.61 -23.83
C ARG A 35 -6.88 -5.08 -23.50
N ASP A 36 -6.03 -6.03 -23.92
CA ASP A 36 -6.15 -7.47 -23.68
C ASP A 36 -5.62 -7.92 -22.31
N LEU A 37 -5.02 -7.02 -21.52
CA LEU A 37 -4.27 -7.36 -20.31
C LEU A 37 -5.06 -7.20 -18.99
N PHE A 38 -6.37 -6.98 -19.03
CA PHE A 38 -7.18 -6.68 -17.83
C PHE A 38 -7.83 -7.90 -17.15
N THR A 39 -7.59 -9.11 -17.64
CA THR A 39 -8.21 -10.33 -17.07
C THR A 39 -7.32 -10.94 -15.98
N PRO A 40 -7.73 -10.90 -14.69
CA PRO A 40 -6.98 -11.54 -13.63
C PRO A 40 -7.09 -13.07 -13.72
N ARG A 41 -6.00 -13.78 -13.40
CA ARG A 41 -5.90 -15.24 -13.54
C ARG A 41 -5.73 -15.92 -12.17
N ALA A 42 -6.79 -16.53 -11.65
CA ALA A 42 -6.79 -17.19 -10.34
C ALA A 42 -5.62 -18.19 -10.16
N ALA A 43 -5.28 -18.93 -11.22
CA ALA A 43 -4.20 -19.91 -11.25
C ALA A 43 -2.80 -19.32 -10.97
N LEU A 44 -2.62 -18.00 -11.08
CA LEU A 44 -1.38 -17.33 -10.71
C LEU A 44 -1.46 -16.78 -9.27
N TYR A 45 -2.61 -16.23 -8.88
CA TYR A 45 -2.79 -15.60 -7.57
C TYR A 45 -2.79 -16.62 -6.43
N TRP A 46 -3.49 -17.75 -6.57
CA TRP A 46 -3.58 -18.76 -5.52
C TRP A 46 -2.22 -19.38 -5.17
N PRO A 47 -1.44 -19.93 -6.13
CA PRO A 47 -0.14 -20.48 -5.78
C PRO A 47 0.83 -19.43 -5.24
N ASP A 48 0.81 -18.21 -5.79
CA ASP A 48 1.68 -17.12 -5.33
C ASP A 48 1.40 -16.75 -3.86
N LEU A 49 0.14 -16.54 -3.51
CA LEU A 49 -0.27 -16.26 -2.13
C LEU A 49 0.07 -17.42 -1.19
N LEU A 50 -0.35 -18.65 -1.54
CA LEU A 50 -0.19 -19.83 -0.69
C LEU A 50 1.28 -20.16 -0.46
N LEU A 51 2.11 -20.11 -1.52
CA LEU A 51 3.53 -20.37 -1.41
C LEU A 51 4.25 -19.28 -0.61
N SER A 52 3.91 -18.01 -0.84
CA SER A 52 4.48 -16.89 -0.08
C SER A 52 4.15 -17.00 1.42
N CYS A 53 2.91 -17.33 1.76
CA CYS A 53 2.51 -17.56 3.15
C CYS A 53 3.19 -18.80 3.75
N ALA A 54 3.22 -19.93 3.03
CA ALA A 54 3.83 -21.16 3.50
C ALA A 54 5.33 -21.00 3.79
N ILE A 55 6.09 -20.40 2.85
CA ILE A 55 7.51 -20.09 3.03
C ILE A 55 7.66 -19.11 4.19
N GLY A 56 6.87 -18.04 4.19
CA GLY A 56 6.97 -16.96 5.17
C GLY A 56 6.76 -17.40 6.60
N TRP A 57 5.68 -18.15 6.87
CA TRP A 57 5.37 -18.67 8.20
C TRP A 57 6.28 -19.82 8.61
N SER A 58 6.69 -20.70 7.69
CA SER A 58 7.67 -21.75 8.03
C SER A 58 9.01 -21.15 8.42
N ALA A 59 9.47 -20.13 7.69
CA ALA A 59 10.69 -19.41 8.00
C ALA A 59 10.57 -18.61 9.31
N PHE A 60 9.40 -18.05 9.60
CA PHE A 60 9.11 -17.40 10.89
C PHE A 60 9.27 -18.38 12.07
N VAL A 61 8.64 -19.56 11.97
CA VAL A 61 8.74 -20.61 12.99
C VAL A 61 10.20 -21.06 13.15
N LEU A 62 10.92 -21.26 12.04
CA LEU A 62 12.34 -21.62 12.08
C LEU A 62 13.18 -20.54 12.78
N ALA A 63 12.91 -19.26 12.52
CA ALA A 63 13.60 -18.14 13.19
C ALA A 63 13.34 -18.08 14.70
N ILE A 64 12.24 -18.67 15.19
CA ILE A 64 11.95 -18.81 16.62
C ILE A 64 12.66 -20.03 17.21
N MET A 65 12.69 -21.16 16.49
CA MET A 65 13.27 -22.42 16.97
C MET A 65 14.80 -22.42 16.98
N LEU A 66 15.43 -21.70 16.05
CA LEU A 66 16.89 -21.67 15.95
C LEU A 66 17.55 -20.85 17.08
N PRO A 67 18.81 -21.19 17.43
CA PRO A 67 19.56 -20.46 18.45
C PRO A 67 19.63 -18.97 18.14
N LEU A 68 19.47 -18.16 19.20
CA LEU A 68 19.55 -16.70 19.10
C LEU A 68 20.89 -16.30 18.45
N TRP A 69 20.82 -15.35 17.52
CA TRP A 69 21.95 -14.80 16.77
C TRP A 69 22.70 -15.78 15.86
N SER A 70 22.20 -17.00 15.70
CA SER A 70 22.75 -17.91 14.70
C SER A 70 22.49 -17.39 13.29
N ILE A 71 23.42 -17.68 12.37
CA ILE A 71 23.26 -17.34 10.94
C ILE A 71 21.96 -17.94 10.38
N GLY A 72 21.61 -19.15 10.80
CA GLY A 72 20.37 -19.81 10.40
C GLY A 72 19.13 -19.05 10.87
N GLN A 73 19.13 -18.52 12.11
CA GLN A 73 18.03 -17.71 12.62
C GLN A 73 17.87 -16.42 11.81
N LEU A 74 18.96 -15.72 11.52
CA LEU A 74 18.94 -14.48 10.74
C LEU A 74 18.46 -14.74 9.31
N ALA A 75 18.97 -15.80 8.66
CA ALA A 75 18.54 -16.18 7.32
C ALA A 75 17.04 -16.51 7.27
N ALA A 76 16.55 -17.31 8.22
CA ALA A 76 15.13 -17.65 8.33
C ALA A 76 14.26 -16.40 8.56
N PHE A 77 14.71 -15.48 9.42
CA PHE A 77 14.02 -14.21 9.65
C PHE A 77 13.94 -13.36 8.38
N VAL A 78 15.04 -13.20 7.64
CA VAL A 78 15.07 -12.44 6.38
C VAL A 78 14.16 -13.06 5.32
N ILE A 79 14.18 -14.40 5.18
CA ILE A 79 13.27 -15.12 4.28
C ILE A 79 11.81 -14.86 4.68
N SER A 80 11.52 -14.91 5.97
CA SER A 80 10.17 -14.62 6.49
C SER A 80 9.70 -13.22 6.13
N VAL A 81 10.55 -12.19 6.34
CA VAL A 81 10.25 -10.79 6.00
C VAL A 81 9.89 -10.65 4.53
N PHE A 82 10.71 -11.15 3.60
CA PHE A 82 10.45 -10.95 2.17
C PHE A 82 9.26 -11.78 1.66
N ALA A 83 9.11 -13.02 2.13
CA ALA A 83 7.98 -13.88 1.73
C ALA A 83 6.64 -13.34 2.26
N LEU A 84 6.58 -12.93 3.54
CA LEU A 84 5.38 -12.32 4.11
C LEU A 84 5.15 -10.90 3.62
N TYR A 85 6.19 -10.13 3.28
CA TYR A 85 6.01 -8.85 2.60
C TYR A 85 5.30 -9.03 1.26
N ARG A 86 5.75 -9.99 0.43
CA ARG A 86 5.07 -10.34 -0.82
C ARG A 86 3.61 -10.76 -0.57
N ALA A 87 3.36 -11.57 0.45
CA ALA A 87 2.01 -12.02 0.80
C ALA A 87 1.10 -10.88 1.29
N VAL A 88 1.58 -9.99 2.15
CA VAL A 88 0.76 -8.92 2.73
C VAL A 88 0.50 -7.82 1.72
N ILE A 89 1.46 -7.54 0.85
CA ILE A 89 1.30 -6.46 -0.14
C ILE A 89 0.40 -6.86 -1.32
N PHE A 90 -0.01 -8.13 -1.43
CA PHE A 90 -1.18 -8.53 -2.23
C PHE A 90 -2.45 -7.77 -1.84
N ILE A 91 -2.51 -7.15 -0.66
CA ILE A 91 -3.61 -6.25 -0.30
C ILE A 91 -3.84 -5.15 -1.35
N HIS A 92 -2.79 -4.74 -2.07
CA HIS A 92 -2.88 -3.82 -3.20
C HIS A 92 -3.69 -4.41 -4.35
N GLU A 93 -3.40 -5.66 -4.74
CA GLU A 93 -4.20 -6.36 -5.73
C GLU A 93 -5.64 -6.56 -5.26
N LEU A 94 -5.85 -6.87 -3.97
CA LEU A 94 -7.19 -7.02 -3.40
C LEU A 94 -8.00 -5.73 -3.47
N ALA A 95 -7.37 -4.55 -3.38
CA ALA A 95 -8.06 -3.26 -3.48
C ALA A 95 -8.59 -2.97 -4.90
N HIS A 96 -8.01 -3.61 -5.92
CA HIS A 96 -8.47 -3.50 -7.31
C HIS A 96 -9.31 -4.69 -7.78
N LEU A 97 -9.11 -5.86 -7.18
CA LEU A 97 -9.94 -7.03 -7.44
C LEU A 97 -11.36 -6.79 -6.91
N GLY A 98 -12.33 -6.81 -7.82
CA GLY A 98 -13.74 -6.71 -7.46
C GLY A 98 -14.14 -7.80 -6.44
N PRO A 99 -15.07 -7.52 -5.52
CA PRO A 99 -15.40 -8.40 -4.39
C PRO A 99 -15.94 -9.78 -4.82
N ARG A 100 -16.38 -9.91 -6.08
CA ARG A 100 -16.95 -11.15 -6.65
C ARG A 100 -16.01 -11.92 -7.57
N VAL A 101 -14.81 -11.40 -7.87
CA VAL A 101 -13.94 -11.98 -8.91
C VAL A 101 -13.55 -13.42 -8.55
N TRP A 102 -13.19 -13.70 -7.29
CA TRP A 102 -13.03 -15.08 -6.76
C TRP A 102 -13.57 -15.18 -5.34
N PRO A 103 -14.75 -15.79 -5.14
CA PRO A 103 -15.27 -16.03 -3.80
C PRO A 103 -14.26 -16.78 -2.94
N GLY A 104 -14.02 -16.29 -1.72
CA GLY A 104 -13.12 -16.92 -0.76
C GLY A 104 -11.64 -16.51 -0.83
N PHE A 105 -11.13 -15.97 -1.96
CA PHE A 105 -9.70 -15.56 -2.03
C PHE A 105 -9.35 -14.51 -0.96
N ARG A 106 -10.17 -13.46 -0.86
CA ARG A 106 -10.02 -12.42 0.17
C ARG A 106 -10.19 -12.98 1.59
N LEU A 107 -11.10 -13.94 1.80
CA LEU A 107 -11.28 -14.60 3.09
C LEU A 107 -10.01 -15.37 3.48
N VAL A 108 -9.51 -16.24 2.60
CA VAL A 108 -8.29 -17.00 2.83
C VAL A 108 -7.12 -16.07 3.09
N TRP A 109 -6.94 -15.02 2.29
CA TRP A 109 -5.89 -14.02 2.51
C TRP A 109 -5.98 -13.40 3.91
N ASN A 110 -7.17 -12.99 4.36
CA ASN A 110 -7.34 -12.47 5.71
C ASN A 110 -7.07 -13.53 6.78
N LEU A 111 -7.40 -14.80 6.56
CA LEU A 111 -7.15 -15.85 7.56
C LEU A 111 -5.66 -16.19 7.68
N ILE A 112 -4.95 -16.33 6.56
CA ILE A 112 -3.57 -16.85 6.57
C ILE A 112 -2.48 -15.78 6.52
N CYS A 113 -2.84 -14.53 6.21
CA CYS A 113 -1.88 -13.43 6.10
C CYS A 113 -2.35 -12.22 6.91
N GLY A 114 -3.51 -11.66 6.57
CA GLY A 114 -3.99 -10.42 7.16
C GLY A 114 -4.21 -10.49 8.68
N GLY A 115 -4.94 -11.49 9.15
CA GLY A 115 -5.26 -11.74 10.57
C GLY A 115 -4.01 -11.97 11.42
N PRO A 116 -3.12 -12.92 11.06
CA PRO A 116 -1.86 -13.14 11.77
C PRO A 116 -0.95 -11.90 11.84
N LEU A 117 -0.99 -11.04 10.82
CA LEU A 117 -0.25 -9.77 10.79
C LEU A 117 -1.06 -8.58 11.35
N MET A 118 -2.31 -8.80 11.76
CA MET A 118 -3.24 -7.77 12.23
C MET A 118 -3.51 -6.65 11.21
N VAL A 119 -3.42 -6.97 9.92
CA VAL A 119 -3.66 -6.10 8.77
C VAL A 119 -4.79 -6.67 7.91
N GLN A 120 -5.97 -6.07 8.00
CA GLN A 120 -7.16 -6.58 7.31
C GLN A 120 -7.28 -5.99 5.91
N SER A 121 -7.83 -6.74 4.95
CA SER A 121 -7.93 -6.29 3.55
C SER A 121 -8.73 -5.00 3.37
N TYR A 122 -9.72 -4.75 4.23
CA TYR A 122 -10.52 -3.52 4.19
C TYR A 122 -9.72 -2.27 4.57
N THR A 123 -8.58 -2.43 5.26
CA THR A 123 -7.71 -1.30 5.65
C THR A 123 -7.04 -0.62 4.46
N TYR A 124 -7.08 -1.25 3.29
CA TYR A 124 -6.55 -0.70 2.06
C TYR A 124 -7.64 -0.57 0.97
N SER A 125 -8.62 -1.49 0.96
CA SER A 125 -9.75 -1.42 0.03
C SER A 125 -10.54 -0.12 0.19
N GLY A 126 -10.81 0.57 -0.91
CA GLY A 126 -11.49 1.86 -0.93
C GLY A 126 -10.54 3.04 -0.70
N VAL A 127 -9.53 2.90 0.18
CA VAL A 127 -8.52 3.95 0.46
C VAL A 127 -7.58 4.10 -0.73
N HIS A 128 -7.00 2.98 -1.17
CA HIS A 128 -6.10 2.97 -2.32
C HIS A 128 -6.80 3.41 -3.61
N ASN A 129 -8.10 3.19 -3.73
CA ASN A 129 -8.86 3.67 -4.89
C ASN A 129 -8.94 5.21 -4.92
N LEU A 130 -9.01 5.89 -3.77
CA LEU A 130 -8.98 7.36 -3.69
C LEU A 130 -7.67 7.92 -4.26
N HIS A 131 -6.56 7.21 -4.01
CA HIS A 131 -5.25 7.56 -4.53
C HIS A 131 -5.17 7.52 -6.07
N HIS A 132 -6.08 6.82 -6.76
CA HIS A 132 -6.18 6.87 -8.24
C HIS A 132 -7.15 7.92 -8.75
N TYR A 133 -7.92 8.56 -7.87
CA TYR A 133 -8.92 9.54 -8.30
C TYR A 133 -8.26 10.86 -8.65
N GLN A 134 -8.50 11.30 -9.89
CA GLN A 134 -7.82 12.46 -10.45
C GLN A 134 -7.92 13.73 -9.59
N HIS A 135 -9.10 13.92 -9.00
CA HIS A 135 -9.44 15.10 -8.21
C HIS A 135 -8.98 15.02 -6.75
N LEU A 136 -8.50 13.86 -6.28
CA LEU A 136 -8.04 13.66 -4.90
C LEU A 136 -6.52 13.47 -4.79
N TYR A 137 -5.87 12.94 -5.83
CA TYR A 137 -4.43 12.67 -5.83
C TYR A 137 -3.63 13.88 -5.33
N GLY A 138 -2.74 13.65 -4.36
CA GLY A 138 -1.86 14.68 -3.81
C GLY A 138 -2.55 15.72 -2.91
N THR A 139 -3.85 15.58 -2.66
CA THR A 139 -4.59 16.40 -1.69
C THR A 139 -4.61 15.72 -0.31
N GLN A 140 -5.09 16.42 0.72
CA GLN A 140 -5.28 15.83 2.06
C GLN A 140 -6.32 14.69 2.10
N ALA A 141 -7.14 14.54 1.05
CA ALA A 141 -8.07 13.43 0.92
C ALA A 141 -7.41 12.17 0.32
N ASP A 142 -6.12 12.21 0.01
CA ASP A 142 -5.32 11.08 -0.46
C ASP A 142 -4.36 10.63 0.64
N GLY A 143 -4.76 9.62 1.41
CA GLY A 143 -3.94 9.08 2.49
C GLY A 143 -2.66 8.37 2.02
N GLU A 144 -2.52 8.07 0.73
CA GLU A 144 -1.31 7.46 0.16
C GLU A 144 -0.34 8.48 -0.43
N TYR A 145 -0.60 9.78 -0.23
CA TYR A 145 0.26 10.85 -0.71
C TYR A 145 0.64 11.82 0.41
N LEU A 146 1.95 12.01 0.55
CA LEU A 146 2.55 13.12 1.26
C LEU A 146 3.55 13.78 0.32
N PRO A 147 3.63 15.12 0.25
CA PRO A 147 4.53 15.81 -0.67
C PRO A 147 5.99 15.74 -0.16
N PHE A 148 6.56 14.54 -0.07
CA PHE A 148 7.90 14.29 0.44
C PHE A 148 8.98 15.11 -0.28
N ALA A 149 8.83 15.42 -1.58
CA ALA A 149 9.79 16.28 -2.27
C ALA A 149 9.75 17.74 -1.80
N ARG A 150 8.72 18.14 -1.06
CA ARG A 150 8.59 19.42 -0.37
C ARG A 150 8.81 19.35 1.14
N MET A 151 9.12 18.16 1.67
CA MET A 151 9.47 18.00 3.09
C MET A 151 10.97 18.06 3.27
N SER A 152 11.45 18.39 4.47
CA SER A 152 12.88 18.29 4.76
C SER A 152 13.35 16.83 4.76
N PRO A 153 14.61 16.53 4.39
CA PRO A 153 15.11 15.14 4.40
C PRO A 153 15.02 14.49 5.78
N TRP A 154 15.13 15.29 6.84
CA TRP A 154 14.95 14.83 8.21
C TRP A 154 13.52 14.38 8.48
N ALA A 155 12.52 15.13 8.01
CA ALA A 155 11.11 14.74 8.15
C ALA A 155 10.79 13.45 7.39
N ILE A 156 11.35 13.27 6.18
CA ILE A 156 11.24 12.01 5.42
C ILE A 156 11.85 10.84 6.21
N GLY A 157 13.05 11.02 6.75
CA GLY A 157 13.72 10.01 7.56
C GLY A 157 12.95 9.65 8.84
N LEU A 158 12.44 10.65 9.55
CA LEU A 158 11.61 10.47 10.74
C LEU A 158 10.31 9.74 10.41
N HIS A 159 9.66 10.08 9.31
CA HIS A 159 8.46 9.38 8.83
C HIS A 159 8.76 7.90 8.57
N TRP A 160 9.86 7.59 7.87
CA TRP A 160 10.26 6.22 7.58
C TRP A 160 10.60 5.41 8.84
N VAL A 161 11.35 5.97 9.80
CA VAL A 161 11.67 5.30 11.08
C VAL A 161 10.45 5.21 12.00
N GLY A 162 9.49 6.14 11.88
CA GLY A 162 8.22 6.13 12.60
C GLY A 162 7.40 4.85 12.40
N ALA A 163 7.67 4.10 11.32
CA ALA A 163 7.13 2.76 11.11
C ALA A 163 7.40 1.79 12.27
N LEU A 164 8.40 2.04 13.12
CA LEU A 164 8.64 1.27 14.34
C LEU A 164 7.43 1.27 15.29
N ALA A 165 6.63 2.33 15.32
CA ALA A 165 5.45 2.39 16.18
C ALA A 165 4.29 1.49 15.70
N VAL A 166 4.25 1.17 14.40
CA VAL A 166 3.08 0.54 13.75
C VAL A 166 2.82 -0.90 14.26
N PRO A 167 3.81 -1.80 14.42
CA PRO A 167 3.56 -3.14 14.97
C PRO A 167 2.94 -3.09 16.38
N GLY A 168 3.41 -2.15 17.21
CA GLY A 168 2.83 -1.92 18.54
C GLY A 168 1.40 -1.38 18.45
N PHE A 169 1.15 -0.46 17.52
CA PHE A 169 -0.18 0.09 17.30
C PHE A 169 -1.18 -0.94 16.79
N VAL A 170 -0.85 -1.78 15.80
CA VAL A 170 -1.79 -2.80 15.29
C VAL A 170 -2.10 -3.88 16.34
N LEU A 171 -1.15 -4.17 17.23
CA LEU A 171 -1.35 -5.02 18.39
C LEU A 171 -2.28 -4.38 19.42
N LEU A 172 -2.01 -3.12 19.82
CA LEU A 172 -2.88 -2.34 20.71
C LEU A 172 -4.30 -2.23 20.14
N ARG A 173 -4.40 -1.95 18.84
CA ARG A 173 -5.66 -1.87 18.10
C ARG A 173 -6.42 -3.18 18.18
N SER A 174 -5.77 -4.32 17.95
CA SER A 174 -6.43 -5.63 17.96
C SER A 174 -6.77 -6.13 19.36
N LEU A 175 -5.93 -5.87 20.36
CA LEU A 175 -6.16 -6.33 21.74
C LEU A 175 -7.17 -5.46 22.50
N LEU A 176 -7.16 -4.15 22.29
CA LEU A 176 -7.95 -3.21 23.08
C LEU A 176 -8.95 -2.42 22.25
N LEU A 177 -8.49 -1.69 21.24
CA LEU A 177 -9.34 -0.68 20.60
C LEU A 177 -10.51 -1.31 19.83
N VAL A 178 -10.23 -2.35 19.02
CA VAL A 178 -11.28 -3.05 18.26
C VAL A 178 -12.31 -3.65 19.21
N PRO A 179 -11.98 -4.47 20.23
CA PRO A 179 -12.97 -4.98 21.17
C PRO A 179 -13.80 -3.89 21.85
N LEU A 180 -13.15 -2.84 22.36
CA LEU A 180 -13.83 -1.72 23.02
C LEU A 180 -14.76 -0.96 22.06
N SER A 181 -14.43 -0.88 20.77
CA SER A 181 -15.27 -0.21 19.77
C SER A 181 -16.61 -0.91 19.51
N TRP A 182 -16.80 -2.16 19.95
CA TRP A 182 -18.11 -2.80 19.91
C TRP A 182 -19.03 -2.31 21.03
N LEU A 183 -18.45 -1.81 22.12
CA LEU A 183 -19.16 -1.30 23.29
C LEU A 183 -19.36 0.23 23.23
N PHE A 184 -18.42 0.95 22.61
CA PHE A 184 -18.40 2.41 22.58
C PHE A 184 -18.49 2.94 21.14
N PRO A 185 -19.67 3.38 20.68
CA PRO A 185 -19.85 3.92 19.33
C PRO A 185 -18.93 5.10 18.97
N PRO A 186 -18.61 6.07 19.87
CA PRO A 186 -17.65 7.12 19.56
C PRO A 186 -16.25 6.59 19.22
N LEU A 187 -15.80 5.53 19.93
CA LEU A 187 -14.52 4.88 19.63
C LEU A 187 -14.56 4.16 18.28
N ALA A 188 -15.67 3.52 17.92
CA ALA A 188 -15.83 2.91 16.60
C ALA A 188 -15.76 3.92 15.46
N HIS A 189 -16.36 5.09 15.66
CA HIS A 189 -16.28 6.19 14.70
C HIS A 189 -14.84 6.71 14.57
N TRP A 190 -14.19 6.97 15.71
CA TRP A 190 -12.80 7.42 15.73
C TRP A 190 -11.85 6.41 15.07
N LEU A 191 -11.99 5.12 15.39
CA LEU A 191 -11.19 4.04 14.79
C LEU A 191 -11.40 3.97 13.29
N TRP A 192 -12.64 4.13 12.83
CA TRP A 192 -12.92 4.15 11.41
C TRP A 192 -12.19 5.29 10.72
N GLU A 193 -12.31 6.51 11.24
CA GLU A 193 -11.72 7.69 10.59
C GLU A 193 -10.19 7.67 10.61
N HIS A 194 -9.56 7.28 11.73
CA HIS A 194 -8.13 7.52 11.96
C HIS A 194 -7.27 6.24 11.98
N ALA A 195 -7.88 5.08 12.21
CA ALA A 195 -7.16 3.83 12.51
C ALA A 195 -7.70 2.62 11.73
N SER A 196 -8.37 2.88 10.61
CA SER A 196 -8.91 1.82 9.74
C SER A 196 -8.29 1.84 8.35
N SER A 197 -7.23 2.62 8.15
CA SER A 197 -6.57 2.79 6.87
C SER A 197 -5.05 2.62 7.03
N LEU A 198 -4.43 1.91 6.09
CA LEU A 198 -2.97 1.88 5.96
C LEU A 198 -2.55 3.03 5.05
N THR A 199 -2.26 4.18 5.66
CA THR A 199 -1.91 5.43 4.97
C THR A 199 -0.53 5.91 5.39
N ILE A 200 0.07 6.75 4.55
CA ILE A 200 1.28 7.48 4.92
C ILE A 200 0.95 8.85 5.51
N ASP A 201 -0.16 9.47 5.13
CA ASP A 201 -0.64 10.66 5.81
C ASP A 201 -1.38 10.28 7.10
N PHE A 202 -0.86 10.71 8.25
CA PHE A 202 -1.48 10.51 9.56
C PHE A 202 -2.62 11.51 9.83
N ALA A 203 -2.73 12.59 9.06
CA ALA A 203 -3.86 13.52 9.13
C ALA A 203 -5.07 13.03 8.32
N PHE A 204 -4.89 12.03 7.46
CA PHE A 204 -5.95 11.45 6.65
C PHE A 204 -7.10 10.94 7.53
N ARG A 205 -8.33 11.24 7.12
CA ARG A 205 -9.56 10.75 7.75
C ARG A 205 -10.40 9.98 6.76
N ARG A 206 -10.59 8.69 7.02
CA ARG A 206 -11.41 7.83 6.18
C ARG A 206 -12.89 8.18 6.31
N GLN A 207 -13.48 8.65 5.23
CA GLN A 207 -14.94 8.85 5.15
C GLN A 207 -15.68 7.51 5.04
N ARG A 208 -16.86 7.43 5.65
CA ARG A 208 -17.79 6.31 5.43
C ARG A 208 -18.46 6.45 4.06
N THR A 209 -18.49 5.37 3.31
CA THR A 209 -19.17 5.33 2.01
C THR A 209 -20.02 4.06 1.88
N ARG A 210 -21.01 4.09 1.00
CA ARG A 210 -21.83 2.91 0.67
C ARG A 210 -21.03 1.76 0.02
N HIS A 211 -19.81 2.02 -0.41
CA HIS A 211 -18.94 1.05 -1.08
C HIS A 211 -17.93 0.40 -0.12
N ASP A 212 -17.95 0.76 1.16
CA ASP A 212 -17.12 0.13 2.17
C ASP A 212 -17.41 -1.37 2.28
N ASP A 213 -16.37 -2.17 2.50
CA ASP A 213 -16.48 -3.61 2.64
C ASP A 213 -17.37 -3.95 3.85
N PRO A 214 -18.57 -4.54 3.66
CA PRO A 214 -19.50 -4.80 4.76
C PRO A 214 -18.94 -5.82 5.76
N SER A 215 -17.92 -6.60 5.38
CA SER A 215 -17.28 -7.59 6.23
C SER A 215 -16.19 -7.04 7.15
N TRP A 216 -15.92 -5.73 7.14
CA TRP A 216 -14.81 -5.11 7.88
C TRP A 216 -14.77 -5.49 9.37
N ARG A 217 -15.93 -5.53 10.05
CA ARG A 217 -16.03 -5.96 11.46
C ARG A 217 -15.57 -7.41 11.68
N TRP A 218 -15.90 -8.31 10.75
CA TRP A 218 -15.48 -9.71 10.81
C TRP A 218 -13.99 -9.87 10.54
N GLN A 219 -13.44 -9.06 9.62
CA GLN A 219 -11.99 -9.04 9.39
C GLN A 219 -11.26 -8.53 10.64
N ASP A 220 -11.79 -7.51 11.32
CA ASP A 220 -11.26 -7.01 12.58
C ASP A 220 -11.27 -8.08 13.68
N LEU A 221 -12.38 -8.83 13.81
CA LEU A 221 -12.47 -9.96 14.74
C LEU A 221 -11.45 -11.06 14.45
N CYS A 222 -11.05 -11.26 13.19
CA CYS A 222 -9.96 -12.17 12.85
C CYS A 222 -8.64 -11.71 13.47
N GLY A 223 -8.30 -10.42 13.37
CA GLY A 223 -7.11 -9.85 14.03
C GLY A 223 -7.17 -9.97 15.56
N VAL A 224 -8.33 -9.68 16.16
CA VAL A 224 -8.59 -9.86 17.60
C VAL A 224 -8.34 -11.31 18.01
N PHE A 225 -8.91 -12.28 17.27
CA PHE A 225 -8.77 -13.70 17.55
C PHE A 225 -7.30 -14.14 17.58
N TYR A 226 -6.51 -13.75 16.57
CA TYR A 226 -5.07 -14.05 16.54
C TYR A 226 -4.32 -13.40 17.71
N ALA A 227 -4.60 -12.12 18.01
CA ALA A 227 -3.95 -11.40 19.09
C ALA A 227 -4.23 -12.04 20.47
N PHE A 228 -5.50 -12.27 20.80
CA PHE A 228 -5.91 -12.85 22.06
C PHE A 228 -5.42 -14.30 22.21
N THR A 229 -5.49 -15.10 21.15
CA THR A 229 -4.98 -16.48 21.17
C THR A 229 -3.48 -16.49 21.46
N ALA A 230 -2.69 -15.67 20.75
CA ALA A 230 -1.24 -15.61 20.96
C ALA A 230 -0.89 -15.19 22.41
N ILE A 231 -1.50 -14.13 22.93
CA ILE A 231 -1.26 -13.65 24.30
C ILE A 231 -1.69 -14.69 25.34
N THR A 232 -2.83 -15.36 25.14
CA THR A 232 -3.31 -16.41 26.05
C THR A 232 -2.35 -17.60 26.09
N LEU A 233 -1.92 -18.09 24.93
CA LEU A 233 -0.96 -19.19 24.84
C LEU A 233 0.40 -18.82 25.45
N MET A 234 0.84 -17.56 25.35
CA MET A 234 2.04 -17.06 26.04
C MET A 234 1.85 -17.01 27.56
N GLY A 235 0.70 -16.51 28.03
CA GLY A 235 0.36 -16.46 29.45
C GLY A 235 0.26 -17.85 30.10
N GLN A 236 -0.15 -18.86 29.32
CA GLN A 236 -0.20 -20.26 29.74
C GLN A 236 1.15 -21.01 29.62
N GLY A 237 2.19 -20.35 29.10
CA GLY A 237 3.51 -20.95 28.89
C GLY A 237 3.59 -21.95 27.72
N ILE A 238 2.55 -22.03 26.89
CA ILE A 238 2.54 -22.91 25.69
C ILE A 238 3.38 -22.30 24.58
N LEU A 239 3.33 -20.97 24.41
CA LEU A 239 4.08 -20.23 23.41
C LEU A 239 5.14 -19.35 24.08
N PRO A 240 6.42 -19.34 23.65
CA PRO A 240 7.41 -18.47 24.25
C PRO A 240 7.16 -17.00 23.91
N TRP A 241 7.40 -16.09 24.86
CA TRP A 241 7.30 -14.63 24.63
C TRP A 241 8.21 -14.11 23.50
N ARG A 242 9.29 -14.85 23.16
CA ARG A 242 10.12 -14.57 21.99
C ARG A 242 9.31 -14.51 20.68
N VAL A 243 8.18 -15.22 20.57
CA VAL A 243 7.32 -15.12 19.39
C VAL A 243 6.80 -13.70 19.20
N LEU A 244 6.42 -13.00 20.27
CA LEU A 244 5.96 -11.61 20.19
C LEU A 244 7.06 -10.68 19.68
N ALA A 245 8.28 -10.81 20.22
CA ALA A 245 9.42 -10.02 19.79
C ALA A 245 9.78 -10.28 18.32
N THR A 246 9.82 -11.54 17.89
CA THR A 246 10.09 -11.89 16.48
C THR A 246 8.98 -11.40 15.55
N TRP A 247 7.71 -11.51 15.96
CA TRP A 247 6.56 -10.98 15.21
C TRP A 247 6.65 -9.46 15.05
N TYR A 248 6.97 -8.75 16.12
CA TYR A 248 7.13 -7.29 16.08
C TYR A 248 8.24 -6.89 15.10
N LEU A 249 9.41 -7.53 15.19
CA LEU A 249 10.53 -7.29 14.29
C LEU A 249 10.20 -7.67 12.84
N LEU A 250 9.43 -8.74 12.63
CA LEU A 250 8.95 -9.16 11.31
C LEU A 250 8.10 -8.06 10.67
N LEU A 251 7.07 -7.58 11.37
CA LEU A 251 6.21 -6.50 10.86
C LEU A 251 7.02 -5.23 10.60
N PHE A 252 7.93 -4.88 11.51
CA PHE A 252 8.82 -3.74 11.33
C PHE A 252 9.70 -3.91 10.07
N GLY A 253 10.29 -5.09 9.86
CA GLY A 253 11.08 -5.39 8.66
C GLY A 253 10.27 -5.27 7.37
N ILE A 254 9.04 -5.78 7.36
CA ILE A 254 8.09 -5.63 6.24
C ILE A 254 7.84 -4.14 5.96
N LEU A 255 7.57 -3.35 7.01
CA LEU A 255 7.28 -1.93 6.88
C LEU A 255 8.49 -1.12 6.42
N LEU A 256 9.72 -1.47 6.84
CA LEU A 256 10.93 -0.81 6.36
C LEU A 256 11.09 -0.98 4.85
N VAL A 257 10.93 -2.21 4.34
CA VAL A 257 11.00 -2.49 2.90
C VAL A 257 9.87 -1.78 2.17
N ASN A 258 8.64 -1.86 2.67
CA ASN A 258 7.50 -1.18 2.07
C ASN A 258 7.65 0.35 2.08
N GLY A 259 8.25 0.92 3.14
CA GLY A 259 8.52 2.35 3.26
C GLY A 259 9.52 2.82 2.22
N LEU A 260 10.61 2.09 2.00
CA LEU A 260 11.57 2.38 0.93
C LEU A 260 10.89 2.30 -0.46
N ARG A 261 10.06 1.27 -0.67
CA ARG A 261 9.26 1.14 -1.90
C ARG A 261 8.36 2.36 -2.10
N THR A 262 7.64 2.77 -1.05
CA THR A 262 6.70 3.89 -1.09
C THR A 262 7.43 5.18 -1.45
N LEU A 263 8.53 5.51 -0.76
CA LEU A 263 9.36 6.69 -1.07
C LEU A 263 9.90 6.70 -2.51
N ALA A 264 10.06 5.53 -3.14
CA ALA A 264 10.52 5.41 -4.52
C ALA A 264 9.37 5.34 -5.55
N ALA A 265 8.12 5.12 -5.12
CA ALA A 265 6.98 4.88 -5.99
C ALA A 265 6.50 6.15 -6.71
N HIS A 266 6.71 7.32 -6.09
CA HIS A 266 6.35 8.63 -6.64
C HIS A 266 7.50 9.63 -6.57
N ARG A 267 7.31 10.77 -7.22
CA ARG A 267 8.15 11.96 -7.15
C ARG A 267 7.67 12.93 -6.08
N TYR A 268 6.41 12.83 -5.64
CA TYR A 268 5.88 13.53 -4.48
C TYR A 268 5.94 15.07 -4.57
N ARG A 269 5.73 15.63 -5.78
CA ARG A 269 5.93 17.06 -6.08
C ARG A 269 4.73 17.95 -5.82
N TYR A 270 3.54 17.36 -5.69
CA TYR A 270 2.27 18.10 -5.70
C TYR A 270 1.69 18.24 -4.27
N PRO A 271 1.48 19.46 -3.76
CA PRO A 271 1.01 19.73 -2.39
C PRO A 271 -0.52 19.82 -2.29
N GLY A 272 -1.26 19.43 -3.34
CA GLY A 272 -2.73 19.48 -3.35
C GLY A 272 -3.35 20.85 -3.65
N GLU A 273 -2.58 21.83 -4.15
CA GLU A 273 -3.05 23.18 -4.49
C GLU A 273 -4.03 23.21 -5.68
N ARG A 274 -3.98 22.20 -6.57
CA ARG A 274 -4.86 22.09 -7.74
C ARG A 274 -5.10 20.63 -8.13
N LYS A 275 -6.15 20.41 -8.92
CA LYS A 275 -6.41 19.12 -9.58
C LYS A 275 -5.35 18.83 -10.64
N LEU A 276 -4.96 17.55 -10.74
CA LEU A 276 -3.96 17.08 -11.69
C LEU A 276 -4.61 16.36 -12.88
N SER A 277 -3.99 16.42 -14.05
CA SER A 277 -4.36 15.57 -15.19
C SER A 277 -3.88 14.11 -14.98
N VAL A 278 -4.42 13.15 -15.75
CA VAL A 278 -3.91 11.76 -15.73
C VAL A 278 -2.41 11.74 -16.04
N MET A 279 -1.98 12.55 -17.00
CA MET A 279 -0.59 12.60 -17.43
C MET A 279 0.32 13.15 -16.33
N GLU A 280 -0.13 14.15 -15.58
CA GLU A 280 0.61 14.70 -14.44
C GLU A 280 0.76 13.67 -13.31
N GLN A 281 -0.28 12.90 -13.01
CA GLN A 281 -0.22 11.82 -12.01
C GLN A 281 0.70 10.68 -12.45
N PHE A 282 0.61 10.29 -13.72
CA PHE A 282 1.52 9.32 -14.33
C PHE A 282 2.98 9.79 -14.26
N HIS A 283 3.22 11.08 -14.50
CA HIS A 283 4.55 11.69 -14.40
C HIS A 283 4.99 11.99 -12.97
N ASP A 284 4.11 11.99 -11.98
CA ASP A 284 4.55 11.92 -10.58
C ASP A 284 4.91 10.50 -10.19
N SER A 285 4.25 9.51 -10.79
CA SER A 285 4.49 8.10 -10.52
C SER A 285 5.76 7.56 -11.17
N VAL A 286 6.29 6.46 -10.61
CA VAL A 286 7.59 5.92 -10.97
C VAL A 286 7.52 4.41 -11.26
N ASP A 287 7.96 4.02 -12.45
CA ASP A 287 8.31 2.65 -12.76
C ASP A 287 9.78 2.40 -12.45
N VAL A 288 10.08 1.24 -11.87
CA VAL A 288 11.43 0.74 -11.63
C VAL A 288 11.54 -0.66 -12.23
N PRO A 289 11.64 -0.79 -13.58
CA PRO A 289 11.78 -2.10 -14.22
C PRO A 289 12.96 -2.87 -13.61
N GLY A 290 14.09 -2.20 -13.38
CA GLY A 290 15.23 -2.72 -12.62
C GLY A 290 15.68 -4.14 -13.01
N ILE A 291 16.30 -4.83 -12.06
CA ILE A 291 16.80 -6.20 -12.25
C ILE A 291 15.68 -7.20 -11.94
N ALA A 292 15.44 -8.16 -12.84
CA ALA A 292 14.30 -9.08 -12.78
C ALA A 292 14.20 -9.91 -11.49
N LEU A 293 15.32 -10.26 -10.86
CA LEU A 293 15.36 -11.05 -9.63
C LEU A 293 15.39 -10.21 -8.35
N ILE A 294 15.89 -8.98 -8.41
CA ILE A 294 16.09 -8.13 -7.22
C ILE A 294 14.89 -7.21 -7.00
N SER A 295 14.38 -6.59 -8.07
CA SER A 295 13.31 -5.60 -7.96
C SER A 295 12.02 -6.17 -7.37
N PRO A 296 11.59 -7.40 -7.72
CA PRO A 296 10.43 -8.02 -7.09
C PRO A 296 10.58 -8.33 -5.60
N LEU A 297 11.78 -8.26 -5.01
CA LEU A 297 11.93 -8.45 -3.56
C LEU A 297 11.43 -7.25 -2.77
N TRP A 298 11.74 -6.02 -3.24
CA TRP A 298 11.33 -4.79 -2.54
C TRP A 298 10.07 -4.14 -3.15
N ALA A 299 9.73 -4.45 -4.40
CA ALA A 299 8.48 -4.06 -5.05
C ALA A 299 7.82 -5.27 -5.76
N PRO A 300 7.34 -6.26 -4.99
CA PRO A 300 6.66 -7.46 -5.50
C PRO A 300 5.29 -7.12 -6.12
N VAL A 301 4.59 -8.14 -6.63
CA VAL A 301 3.21 -8.04 -7.16
C VAL A 301 3.03 -6.82 -8.08
N GLY A 302 3.96 -6.68 -9.03
CA GLY A 302 3.86 -5.67 -10.08
C GLY A 302 4.10 -4.23 -9.62
N LEU A 303 4.29 -3.96 -8.32
CA LEU A 303 4.50 -2.62 -7.76
C LEU A 303 5.78 -1.94 -8.24
N ARG A 304 6.73 -2.69 -8.82
CA ARG A 304 7.87 -2.10 -9.53
C ARG A 304 7.45 -1.38 -10.81
N PHE A 305 6.21 -1.50 -11.25
CA PHE A 305 5.61 -0.79 -12.38
C PHE A 305 4.47 0.13 -11.90
N HIS A 306 4.75 0.94 -10.87
CA HIS A 306 3.75 1.77 -10.21
C HIS A 306 3.18 2.88 -11.11
N ALA A 307 4.00 3.49 -11.97
CA ALA A 307 3.50 4.46 -12.96
C ALA A 307 2.60 3.79 -14.00
N THR A 308 3.01 2.63 -14.52
CA THR A 308 2.16 1.84 -15.44
C THR A 308 0.83 1.46 -14.77
N HIS A 309 0.86 1.12 -13.48
CA HIS A 309 -0.34 0.85 -12.70
C HIS A 309 -1.25 2.08 -12.57
N HIS A 310 -0.70 3.25 -12.26
CA HIS A 310 -1.47 4.52 -12.24
C HIS A 310 -2.09 4.87 -13.60
N LEU A 311 -1.44 4.48 -14.69
CA LEU A 311 -1.97 4.68 -16.04
C LEU A 311 -3.14 3.72 -16.37
N PHE A 312 -3.11 2.52 -15.80
CA PHE A 312 -4.10 1.47 -16.00
C PHE A 312 -4.55 0.82 -14.69
N PRO A 313 -5.24 1.57 -13.80
CA PRO A 313 -5.69 1.01 -12.53
C PRO A 313 -6.57 -0.22 -12.75
N GLY A 314 -6.34 -1.27 -11.98
CA GLY A 314 -7.03 -2.54 -12.12
C GLY A 314 -6.39 -3.53 -13.09
N MET A 315 -5.27 -3.18 -13.74
CA MET A 315 -4.48 -4.17 -14.46
C MET A 315 -3.87 -5.19 -13.46
N PRO A 316 -4.11 -6.50 -13.65
CA PRO A 316 -3.55 -7.55 -12.79
C PRO A 316 -2.02 -7.50 -12.72
N TYR A 317 -1.43 -7.69 -11.54
CA TYR A 317 0.02 -7.53 -11.36
C TYR A 317 0.90 -8.33 -12.33
N HIS A 318 0.44 -9.53 -12.69
CA HIS A 318 1.18 -10.45 -13.57
C HIS A 318 1.20 -9.98 -15.03
N HIS A 319 0.40 -8.97 -15.39
CA HIS A 319 0.43 -8.34 -16.71
C HIS A 319 1.17 -7.00 -16.74
N LEU A 320 1.40 -6.33 -15.61
CA LEU A 320 2.07 -5.01 -15.58
C LEU A 320 3.44 -5.02 -16.26
N GLY A 321 4.23 -6.09 -16.08
CA GLY A 321 5.52 -6.19 -16.78
C GLY A 321 5.40 -6.38 -18.29
N THR A 322 4.34 -7.02 -18.76
CA THR A 322 4.04 -7.14 -20.20
C THR A 322 3.54 -5.82 -20.75
N ALA A 323 2.65 -5.12 -20.03
CA ALA A 323 2.19 -3.79 -20.40
C ALA A 323 3.35 -2.81 -20.52
N TYR A 324 4.23 -2.75 -19.52
CA TYR A 324 5.44 -1.91 -19.56
C TYR A 324 6.26 -2.16 -20.82
N ARG A 325 6.54 -3.42 -21.17
CA ARG A 325 7.30 -3.75 -22.38
C ARG A 325 6.59 -3.29 -23.65
N ARG A 326 5.28 -3.53 -23.77
CA ARG A 326 4.51 -3.10 -24.95
C ARG A 326 4.49 -1.58 -25.10
N LEU A 327 4.37 -0.84 -24.00
CA LEU A 327 4.36 0.63 -24.02
C LEU A 327 5.75 1.19 -24.33
N ALA A 328 6.80 0.62 -23.73
CA ALA A 328 8.18 1.05 -23.95
C ALA A 328 8.66 0.91 -25.41
N THR A 329 8.04 0.02 -26.20
CA THR A 329 8.46 -0.24 -27.58
C THR A 329 7.40 0.05 -28.64
N GLY A 330 6.12 0.05 -28.26
CA GLY A 330 5.00 0.07 -29.20
C GLY A 330 4.31 1.41 -29.37
N LEU A 331 4.66 2.41 -28.54
CA LEU A 331 4.18 3.78 -28.68
C LEU A 331 4.88 4.48 -29.85
N SER A 332 4.16 5.38 -30.53
CA SER A 332 4.69 6.28 -31.55
C SER A 332 5.81 7.17 -31.02
N ASP A 333 5.65 7.69 -29.79
CA ASP A 333 6.71 8.34 -28.99
C ASP A 333 6.81 7.67 -27.61
N PRO A 334 7.73 6.71 -27.40
CA PRO A 334 7.93 6.09 -26.10
C PRO A 334 8.54 7.04 -25.05
N SER A 335 9.05 8.21 -25.44
CA SER A 335 9.82 9.07 -24.54
C SER A 335 8.99 9.58 -23.36
N TRP A 336 7.70 9.92 -23.59
CA TRP A 336 6.83 10.35 -22.50
C TRP A 336 6.58 9.22 -21.50
N PHE A 337 6.39 7.99 -21.97
CA PHE A 337 6.21 6.85 -21.08
C PHE A 337 7.49 6.57 -20.27
N LEU A 338 8.64 6.51 -20.94
CA LEU A 338 9.93 6.18 -20.33
C LEU A 338 10.45 7.26 -19.37
N ARG A 339 10.01 8.51 -19.49
CA ARG A 339 10.32 9.57 -18.51
C ARG A 339 9.79 9.26 -17.11
N SER A 340 8.78 8.40 -16.97
CA SER A 340 8.30 7.95 -15.66
C SER A 340 9.06 6.74 -15.11
N SER A 341 10.17 6.33 -15.73
CA SER A 341 10.99 5.21 -15.24
C SER A 341 12.27 5.65 -14.54
N GLU A 342 12.71 4.87 -13.56
CA GLU A 342 13.99 4.98 -12.88
C GLU A 342 14.78 3.67 -12.98
N ALA A 343 16.11 3.77 -12.93
CA ALA A 343 16.99 2.60 -13.10
C ALA A 343 16.94 1.62 -11.91
N GLY A 344 16.55 2.10 -10.72
CA GLY A 344 16.54 1.29 -9.51
C GLY A 344 16.00 2.05 -8.29
N LEU A 345 15.93 1.35 -7.15
CA LEU A 345 15.52 1.92 -5.87
C LEU A 345 16.44 3.08 -5.43
N LEU A 346 17.76 2.89 -5.49
CA LEU A 346 18.72 3.90 -5.02
C LEU A 346 18.67 5.20 -5.84
N PRO A 347 18.67 5.17 -7.18
CA PRO A 347 18.45 6.38 -7.99
C PRO A 347 17.15 7.12 -7.66
N ALA A 348 16.04 6.39 -7.49
CA ALA A 348 14.74 6.98 -7.17
C ALA A 348 14.75 7.70 -5.81
N LEU A 349 15.33 7.07 -4.77
CA LEU A 349 15.49 7.66 -3.45
C LEU A 349 16.47 8.85 -3.47
N ALA A 350 17.58 8.73 -4.18
CA ALA A 350 18.56 9.81 -4.31
C ALA A 350 17.95 11.04 -5.00
N ARG A 351 17.09 10.83 -6.01
CA ARG A 351 16.31 11.90 -6.66
C ARG A 351 15.38 12.57 -5.65
N LEU A 352 14.57 11.81 -4.91
CA LEU A 352 13.66 12.36 -3.90
C LEU A 352 14.40 13.23 -2.88
N LEU A 353 15.49 12.71 -2.31
CA LEU A 353 16.28 13.44 -1.31
C LEU A 353 16.96 14.69 -1.89
N ARG A 354 17.36 14.67 -3.16
CA ARG A 354 17.91 15.84 -3.84
C ARG A 354 16.85 16.92 -4.04
N GLU A 355 15.66 16.56 -4.50
CA GLU A 355 14.55 17.50 -4.69
C GLU A 355 14.10 18.11 -3.34
N SER A 356 13.94 17.27 -2.32
CA SER A 356 13.66 17.68 -0.93
C SER A 356 14.68 18.68 -0.38
N ARG A 357 15.98 18.46 -0.61
CA ARG A 357 17.04 19.41 -0.21
C ARG A 357 17.02 20.71 -0.98
N GLN A 358 16.70 20.68 -2.27
CA GLN A 358 16.61 21.89 -3.09
C GLN A 358 15.44 22.76 -2.62
N HIS A 359 14.30 22.14 -2.32
CA HIS A 359 13.15 22.84 -1.77
C HIS A 359 13.45 23.45 -0.40
N SER A 360 14.02 22.67 0.54
CA SER A 360 14.35 23.15 1.90
C SER A 360 15.39 24.28 1.94
N ARG A 361 16.12 24.52 0.85
CA ARG A 361 17.08 25.64 0.72
C ARG A 361 16.47 26.89 0.09
N ALA A 362 15.32 26.73 -0.57
CA ALA A 362 14.62 27.80 -1.26
C ALA A 362 13.57 28.48 -0.34
N GLU A 363 13.09 27.76 0.68
CA GLU A 363 12.41 28.32 1.86
C GLU A 363 13.41 28.93 2.84
#